data_AF-F0YY60-F1
#
_entry.id   AF-F0YY60-F1
#
_cell.length_a   1.000
_cell.length_b   1.000
_cell.length_c   1.000
_cell.angle_alpha   90.00
_cell.angle_beta   90.00
_cell.angle_gamma   90.00
#
_symmetry.space_group_name_H-M   'P 1'
#
loop_
_entity.id
_entity.type
_entity.pdbx_description
1 polymer ?
#
loop_
_entity_poly.entity_id
_entity_poly.type
_entity_poly.pdbx_seq_one_letter_code
_entity_poly.pdbx_strand_id
1 'polypeptide(L)'
;MPKCYSERERAYIRQRLKEEAGKCIAQYGIRRTTVDEIVKRVKIPKGTFYLFYQSKELLLFEAILEQHDLIERKLYESVSGIDLSAVTADQLTDIIFGFFKMSAEMPVLKVLNSDEIELLARKLPQEVLEQHLGDDNAMTEKVLSLLPVKPGVDFQVFTAAFRSLYFSTLHREEIGEENYDEALRLLIYGLVTQLI
;
A
#
# COMPACT_ATOMS: atom_id res chain seq x y z
N MET A 1 16.77 -16.02 -33.53
CA MET A 1 17.24 -16.34 -32.16
C MET A 1 16.47 -15.46 -31.19
N PRO A 2 15.96 -15.99 -30.06
CA PRO A 2 15.36 -15.13 -29.04
C PRO A 2 16.41 -14.11 -28.57
N LYS A 3 16.01 -12.85 -28.43
CA LYS A 3 16.91 -11.78 -27.97
C LYS A 3 17.40 -12.15 -26.57
N CYS A 4 18.70 -12.37 -26.42
CA CYS A 4 19.30 -12.65 -25.12
C CYS A 4 19.49 -11.33 -24.39
N TYR A 5 18.71 -11.10 -23.34
CA TYR A 5 18.82 -9.91 -22.50
C TYR A 5 19.92 -10.13 -21.47
N SER A 6 20.79 -9.14 -21.28
CA SER A 6 21.71 -9.11 -20.14
C SER A 6 20.95 -9.00 -18.83
N GLU A 7 21.54 -9.40 -17.71
CA GLU A 7 20.93 -9.26 -16.37
C GLU A 7 20.50 -7.82 -16.08
N ARG A 8 21.29 -6.83 -16.50
CA ARG A 8 20.96 -5.41 -16.35
C ARG A 8 19.72 -5.01 -17.15
N GLU A 9 19.60 -5.48 -18.40
CA GLU A 9 18.41 -5.22 -19.22
C GLU A 9 17.18 -5.94 -18.66
N ARG A 10 17.35 -7.16 -18.14
CA ARG A 10 16.25 -7.91 -17.51
C ARG A 10 15.73 -7.17 -16.28
N ALA A 11 16.62 -6.71 -15.41
CA ALA A 11 16.25 -5.91 -14.24
C ALA A 11 15.51 -4.61 -14.64
N TYR A 12 16.03 -3.89 -15.65
CA TYR A 12 15.40 -2.69 -16.16
C TYR A 12 13.98 -2.94 -16.72
N ILE A 13 13.82 -3.97 -17.56
CA ILE A 13 12.51 -4.33 -18.13
C ILE A 13 11.54 -4.75 -17.04
N ARG A 14 11.99 -5.55 -16.06
CA ARG A 14 11.16 -5.96 -14.93
C ARG A 14 10.66 -4.76 -14.13
N GLN A 15 11.53 -3.78 -13.86
CA GLN A 15 11.14 -2.56 -13.16
C GLN A 15 10.11 -1.76 -13.97
N ARG A 16 10.37 -1.54 -15.26
CA ARG A 16 9.43 -0.84 -16.16
C ARG A 16 8.08 -1.54 -16.25
N LEU A 17 8.06 -2.87 -16.27
CA LEU A 17 6.81 -3.65 -16.24
C LEU A 17 6.00 -3.36 -14.97
N LYS A 18 6.64 -3.37 -13.78
CA LYS A 18 5.97 -3.07 -12.50
C LYS A 18 5.46 -1.63 -12.44
N GLU A 19 6.27 -0.66 -12.84
CA GLU A 19 5.88 0.75 -12.88
C GLU A 19 4.65 1.00 -13.77
N GLU A 20 4.66 0.47 -15.00
CA GLU A 20 3.55 0.67 -15.93
C GLU A 20 2.31 -0.16 -15.52
N ALA A 21 2.50 -1.34 -14.91
CA ALA A 21 1.42 -2.10 -14.31
C ALA A 21 0.72 -1.33 -13.19
N GLY A 22 1.48 -0.72 -12.27
CA GLY A 22 0.93 0.13 -11.20
C GLY A 22 0.11 1.30 -11.73
N LYS A 23 0.58 1.97 -12.80
CA LYS A 23 -0.17 3.03 -13.48
C LYS A 23 -1.44 2.52 -14.15
N CYS A 24 -1.39 1.36 -14.78
CA CYS A 24 -2.57 0.74 -15.40
C CYS A 24 -3.62 0.35 -14.33
N ILE A 25 -3.19 -0.20 -13.20
CA ILE A 25 -4.07 -0.50 -12.06
C ILE A 25 -4.76 0.77 -11.57
N ALA A 26 -3.98 1.84 -11.35
CA ALA A 26 -4.49 3.13 -10.91
C ALA A 26 -5.54 3.73 -11.86
N GLN A 27 -5.34 3.54 -13.18
CA GLN A 27 -6.17 4.16 -14.21
C GLN A 27 -7.39 3.31 -14.60
N TYR A 28 -7.25 1.98 -14.59
CA TYR A 28 -8.21 1.06 -15.21
C TYR A 28 -8.76 -0.01 -14.24
N GLY A 29 -8.13 -0.20 -13.08
CA GLY A 29 -8.34 -1.35 -12.22
C GLY A 29 -7.63 -2.61 -12.71
N ILE A 30 -7.64 -3.65 -11.88
CA ILE A 30 -7.01 -4.96 -12.12
C ILE A 30 -7.69 -5.67 -13.29
N ARG A 31 -9.04 -5.61 -13.37
CA ARG A 31 -9.80 -6.37 -14.38
C ARG A 31 -9.53 -5.89 -15.80
N ARG A 32 -9.45 -4.57 -16.00
CA ARG A 32 -9.28 -3.96 -17.32
C ARG A 32 -7.82 -3.78 -17.74
N THR A 33 -6.87 -3.99 -16.82
CA THR A 33 -5.46 -4.00 -17.15
C THR A 33 -5.08 -5.25 -17.96
N THR A 34 -4.53 -5.05 -19.15
CA THR A 34 -4.17 -6.13 -20.08
C THR A 34 -2.67 -6.19 -20.35
N VAL A 35 -2.15 -7.37 -20.74
CA VAL A 35 -0.76 -7.53 -21.17
C VAL A 35 -0.44 -6.60 -22.34
N ASP A 36 -1.36 -6.47 -23.31
CA ASP A 36 -1.15 -5.65 -24.51
C ASP A 36 -0.94 -4.17 -24.18
N GLU A 37 -1.69 -3.64 -23.22
CA GLU A 37 -1.53 -2.26 -22.77
C GLU A 37 -0.19 -2.04 -22.05
N ILE A 38 0.19 -2.96 -21.15
CA ILE A 38 1.44 -2.88 -20.40
C ILE A 38 2.65 -2.94 -21.35
N VAL A 39 2.69 -3.93 -22.24
CA VAL A 39 3.85 -4.12 -23.13
C VAL A 39 3.98 -2.98 -24.15
N LYS A 40 2.86 -2.37 -24.56
CA LYS A 40 2.85 -1.17 -25.39
C LYS A 40 3.49 0.01 -24.67
N ARG A 41 3.20 0.23 -23.39
CA ARG A 41 3.81 1.30 -22.56
C ARG A 41 5.30 1.06 -22.29
N VAL A 42 5.68 -0.19 -22.08
CA VAL A 42 7.08 -0.61 -21.87
C VAL A 42 7.87 -0.67 -23.19
N LYS A 43 7.18 -0.66 -24.33
CA LYS A 43 7.74 -0.78 -25.69
C LYS A 43 8.48 -2.11 -25.91
N ILE A 44 7.87 -3.22 -25.50
CA ILE A 44 8.38 -4.57 -25.75
C ILE A 44 7.34 -5.43 -26.50
N PRO A 45 7.77 -6.44 -27.29
CA PRO A 45 6.84 -7.40 -27.88
C PRO A 45 6.09 -8.21 -26.81
N LYS A 46 4.83 -8.56 -27.06
CA LYS A 46 4.01 -9.37 -26.14
C LYS A 46 4.68 -10.69 -25.73
N GLY A 47 5.34 -11.39 -26.66
CA GLY A 47 6.07 -12.62 -26.35
C GLY A 47 7.21 -12.42 -25.34
N THR A 48 7.78 -11.22 -25.26
CA THR A 48 8.84 -10.87 -24.30
C THR A 48 8.30 -10.81 -22.89
N PHE A 49 7.05 -10.38 -22.69
CA PHE A 49 6.40 -10.36 -21.37
C PHE A 49 6.49 -11.71 -20.66
N TYR A 50 6.20 -12.77 -21.40
CA TYR A 50 6.18 -14.14 -20.87
C TYR A 50 7.57 -14.71 -20.54
N LEU A 51 8.65 -14.00 -20.89
CA LEU A 51 10.00 -14.29 -20.40
C LEU A 51 10.24 -13.77 -18.97
N PHE A 52 9.37 -12.88 -18.48
CA PHE A 52 9.47 -12.25 -17.16
C PHE A 52 8.38 -12.71 -16.20
N TYR A 53 7.13 -12.85 -16.68
CA TYR A 53 5.97 -13.21 -15.87
C TYR A 53 5.11 -14.27 -16.56
N GLN A 54 4.67 -15.26 -15.80
CA GLN A 54 3.78 -16.32 -16.31
C GLN A 54 2.36 -15.82 -16.59
N SER A 55 1.90 -14.83 -15.83
CA SER A 55 0.58 -14.22 -15.95
C SER A 55 0.65 -12.72 -15.72
N LYS A 56 -0.37 -11.98 -16.17
CA LYS A 56 -0.48 -10.57 -15.79
C LYS A 56 -0.76 -10.42 -14.31
N GLU A 57 -1.53 -11.33 -13.72
CA GLU A 57 -1.89 -11.33 -12.31
C GLU A 57 -0.66 -11.33 -11.41
N LEU A 58 0.37 -12.13 -11.73
CA LEU A 58 1.63 -12.13 -10.98
C LEU A 58 2.32 -10.77 -11.03
N LEU A 59 2.41 -10.15 -12.22
CA LEU A 59 2.97 -8.80 -12.36
C LEU A 59 2.14 -7.75 -11.59
N LEU A 60 0.81 -7.82 -11.69
CA LEU A 60 -0.07 -6.86 -11.01
C LEU A 60 0.08 -6.98 -9.50
N PHE A 61 0.20 -8.20 -8.97
CA PHE A 61 0.44 -8.44 -7.55
C PHE A 61 1.80 -7.92 -7.11
N GLU A 62 2.89 -8.23 -7.82
CA GLU A 62 4.21 -7.67 -7.51
C GLU A 62 4.24 -6.14 -7.58
N ALA A 63 3.53 -5.54 -8.54
CA ALA A 63 3.41 -4.08 -8.63
C ALA A 63 2.64 -3.50 -7.42
N ILE A 64 1.59 -4.17 -6.95
CA ILE A 64 0.85 -3.77 -5.74
C ILE A 64 1.74 -3.84 -4.51
N LEU A 65 2.47 -4.94 -4.31
CA LEU A 65 3.40 -5.11 -3.19
C LEU A 65 4.50 -4.04 -3.19
N GLU A 66 5.10 -3.75 -4.34
CA GLU A 66 6.12 -2.70 -4.43
C GLU A 66 5.55 -1.32 -4.09
N GLN A 67 4.31 -1.02 -4.48
CA GLN A 67 3.67 0.22 -4.05
C GLN A 67 3.38 0.21 -2.55
N HIS A 68 2.94 -0.92 -1.96
CA HIS A 68 2.74 -1.06 -0.53
C HIS A 68 4.04 -0.77 0.25
N ASP A 69 5.15 -1.42 -0.13
CA ASP A 69 6.47 -1.18 0.44
C ASP A 69 6.90 0.29 0.35
N LEU A 70 6.62 0.97 -0.77
CA LEU A 70 6.93 2.39 -0.94
C LEU A 70 6.13 3.27 0.02
N ILE A 71 4.89 2.91 0.33
CA ILE A 71 4.03 3.63 1.28
C ILE A 71 4.57 3.45 2.69
N GLU A 72 4.87 2.21 3.08
CA GLU A 72 5.45 1.89 4.38
C GLU A 72 6.78 2.62 4.60
N ARG A 73 7.66 2.62 3.58
CA ARG A 73 8.95 3.34 3.64
C ARG A 73 8.75 4.83 3.80
N LYS A 74 7.84 5.45 3.05
CA LYS A 74 7.55 6.89 3.17
C LYS A 74 7.04 7.25 4.55
N LEU A 75 6.16 6.44 5.12
CA LEU A 75 5.68 6.65 6.48
C LEU A 75 6.82 6.49 7.49
N TYR A 76 7.63 5.43 7.37
CA TYR A 76 8.82 5.26 8.21
C TYR A 76 9.78 6.46 8.12
N GLU A 77 10.10 6.92 6.91
CA GLU A 77 10.96 8.09 6.67
C GLU A 77 10.38 9.35 7.32
N SER A 78 9.06 9.58 7.19
CA SER A 78 8.38 10.74 7.77
C SER A 78 8.44 10.81 9.29
N VAL A 79 8.58 9.66 9.96
CA VAL A 79 8.67 9.60 11.43
C VAL A 79 10.09 9.39 11.95
N SER A 80 11.00 8.87 11.12
CA SER A 80 12.38 8.51 11.52
C SER A 80 13.27 9.69 11.91
N GLY A 81 12.96 10.91 11.43
CA GLY A 81 13.69 12.14 11.78
C GLY A 81 13.10 12.90 12.97
N ILE A 82 12.03 12.39 13.57
CA ILE A 82 11.31 13.03 14.67
C ILE A 82 11.71 12.32 15.96
N ASP A 83 12.04 13.08 17.01
CA ASP A 83 12.17 12.51 18.34
C ASP A 83 10.78 12.15 18.87
N LEU A 84 10.38 10.91 18.57
CA LEU A 84 9.09 10.39 18.95
C LEU A 84 8.97 10.16 20.46
N SER A 85 10.08 10.11 21.22
CA SER A 85 10.05 9.84 22.66
C SER A 85 9.38 10.95 23.49
N ALA A 86 9.33 12.17 22.94
CA ALA A 86 8.72 13.35 23.55
C ALA A 86 7.57 13.93 22.71
N VAL A 87 7.01 13.14 21.79
CA VAL A 87 5.92 13.59 20.91
C VAL A 87 4.65 13.85 21.72
N THR A 88 3.99 14.98 21.45
CA THR A 88 2.68 15.26 22.05
C THR A 88 1.56 14.55 21.29
N ALA A 89 0.40 14.40 21.93
CA ALA A 89 -0.78 13.85 21.27
C ALA A 89 -1.18 14.65 20.02
N ASP A 90 -1.10 15.98 20.06
CA ASP A 90 -1.35 16.85 18.92
C ASP A 90 -0.36 16.62 17.77
N GLN A 91 0.94 16.56 18.09
CA GLN A 91 1.99 16.33 17.09
C GLN A 91 1.83 14.96 16.42
N LEU A 92 1.60 13.91 17.19
CA LEU A 92 1.40 12.57 16.65
C LEU A 92 0.10 12.49 15.84
N THR A 93 -0.95 13.19 16.27
CA THR A 93 -2.20 13.29 15.51
C THR A 93 -1.97 13.93 14.15
N ASP A 94 -1.21 15.03 14.08
CA ASP A 94 -0.93 15.71 12.81
C ASP A 94 -0.07 14.86 11.86
N ILE A 95 0.90 14.12 12.39
CA ILE A 95 1.71 13.16 11.62
C ILE A 95 0.82 12.06 11.02
N ILE A 96 0.01 11.41 11.86
CA ILE A 96 -0.87 10.31 11.43
C ILE A 96 -1.93 10.83 10.45
N PHE A 97 -2.53 11.99 10.72
CA PHE A 97 -3.50 12.61 9.83
C PHE A 97 -2.89 12.94 8.46
N GLY A 98 -1.67 13.49 8.43
CA GLY A 98 -0.92 13.72 7.20
C GLY A 98 -0.70 12.44 6.39
N PHE A 99 -0.39 11.33 7.06
CA PHE A 99 -0.29 10.02 6.42
C PHE A 99 -1.63 9.58 5.81
N PHE A 100 -2.74 9.70 6.54
CA PHE A 100 -4.05 9.34 6.00
C PHE A 100 -4.41 10.17 4.76
N LYS A 101 -4.15 11.49 4.76
CA LYS A 101 -4.39 12.34 3.57
C LYS A 101 -3.53 11.91 2.39
N MET A 102 -2.24 11.65 2.60
CA MET A 102 -1.35 11.14 1.56
C MET A 102 -1.84 9.79 1.01
N SER A 103 -2.26 8.89 1.90
CA SER A 103 -2.72 7.54 1.54
C SER A 103 -4.01 7.56 0.73
N ALA A 104 -4.94 8.48 1.02
CA ALA A 104 -6.19 8.63 0.29
C ALA A 104 -6.00 9.02 -1.19
N GLU A 105 -4.87 9.67 -1.50
CA GLU A 105 -4.49 10.05 -2.87
C GLU A 105 -3.82 8.90 -3.64
N MET A 106 -3.45 7.81 -2.97
CA MET A 106 -2.72 6.69 -3.58
C MET A 106 -3.69 5.71 -4.27
N PRO A 107 -3.65 5.57 -5.60
CA PRO A 107 -4.63 4.77 -6.33
C PRO A 107 -4.58 3.27 -6.00
N VAL A 108 -3.39 2.76 -5.65
CA VAL A 108 -3.21 1.34 -5.29
C VAL A 108 -4.05 0.94 -4.07
N LEU A 109 -4.17 1.85 -3.09
CA LEU A 109 -4.89 1.62 -1.86
C LEU A 109 -6.40 1.52 -2.10
N LYS A 110 -6.94 2.26 -3.06
CA LYS A 110 -8.35 2.12 -3.48
C LYS A 110 -8.62 0.75 -4.11
N VAL A 111 -7.68 0.24 -4.89
CA VAL A 111 -7.81 -1.06 -5.56
C VAL A 111 -7.68 -2.22 -4.58
N LEU A 112 -6.79 -2.13 -3.58
CA LEU A 112 -6.65 -3.13 -2.51
C LEU A 112 -7.95 -3.36 -1.74
N ASN A 113 -8.82 -2.35 -1.64
CA ASN A 113 -10.09 -2.44 -0.92
C ASN A 113 -11.30 -2.76 -1.83
N SER A 114 -11.05 -3.17 -3.08
CA SER A 114 -12.12 -3.53 -4.02
C SER A 114 -12.23 -5.05 -4.17
N ASP A 115 -13.40 -5.54 -4.61
CA ASP A 115 -13.60 -6.95 -4.99
C ASP A 115 -12.61 -7.45 -6.06
N GLU A 116 -11.89 -6.54 -6.72
CA GLU A 116 -10.84 -6.91 -7.66
C GLU A 116 -9.63 -7.56 -7.00
N ILE A 117 -9.34 -7.25 -5.73
CA ILE A 117 -8.22 -7.87 -5.01
C ILE A 117 -8.48 -9.35 -4.76
N GLU A 118 -9.72 -9.71 -4.40
CA GLU A 118 -10.11 -11.09 -4.17
C GLU A 118 -10.03 -11.90 -5.48
N LEU A 119 -10.45 -11.29 -6.59
CA LEU A 119 -10.32 -11.90 -7.91
C LEU A 119 -8.87 -12.03 -8.37
N LEU A 120 -8.00 -11.10 -7.99
CA LEU A 120 -6.57 -11.22 -8.22
C LEU A 120 -6.02 -12.41 -7.41
N ALA A 121 -6.33 -12.46 -6.11
CA ALA A 121 -5.86 -13.51 -5.21
C ALA A 121 -6.24 -14.90 -5.71
N ARG A 122 -7.50 -15.12 -6.14
CA ARG A 122 -7.97 -16.40 -6.70
C ARG A 122 -7.21 -16.87 -7.96
N LYS A 123 -6.46 -15.99 -8.62
CA LYS A 123 -5.69 -16.30 -9.84
C LYS A 123 -4.18 -16.39 -9.59
N LEU A 124 -3.73 -16.12 -8.37
CA LEU A 124 -2.33 -16.24 -8.01
C LEU A 124 -1.98 -17.70 -7.64
N PRO A 125 -0.72 -18.12 -7.84
CA PRO A 125 -0.22 -19.36 -7.27
C PRO A 125 -0.38 -19.36 -5.75
N GLN A 126 -0.71 -20.52 -5.17
CA GLN A 126 -0.95 -20.66 -3.74
C GLN A 126 0.30 -20.27 -2.92
N GLU A 127 1.49 -20.62 -3.39
CA GLU A 127 2.75 -20.32 -2.73
C GLU A 127 3.00 -18.80 -2.61
N VAL A 128 2.54 -18.02 -3.61
CA VAL A 128 2.65 -16.57 -3.61
C VAL A 128 1.71 -15.96 -2.57
N LEU A 129 0.50 -16.49 -2.43
CA LEU A 129 -0.43 -16.04 -1.40
C LEU A 129 0.09 -16.36 0.01
N GLU A 130 0.57 -17.58 0.24
CA GLU A 130 1.06 -18.01 1.55
C GLU A 130 2.27 -17.21 2.03
N GLN A 131 3.15 -16.78 1.12
CA GLN A 131 4.30 -15.93 1.44
C GLN A 131 3.92 -14.51 1.86
N HIS A 132 2.77 -14.01 1.42
CA HIS A 132 2.38 -12.60 1.58
C HIS A 132 1.15 -12.39 2.48
N LEU A 133 0.43 -13.46 2.88
CA LEU A 133 -0.64 -13.39 3.87
C LEU A 133 -0.12 -13.40 5.33
N GLY A 134 1.17 -13.68 5.53
CA GLY A 134 1.83 -13.72 6.82
C GLY A 134 2.33 -12.35 7.29
N ASP A 135 1.45 -11.58 7.93
CA ASP A 135 1.73 -10.42 8.80
C ASP A 135 2.18 -9.08 8.15
N ASP A 136 1.21 -8.34 7.62
CA ASP A 136 1.33 -6.91 7.23
C ASP A 136 1.31 -5.93 8.43
N ASN A 137 1.38 -6.42 9.68
CA ASN A 137 1.36 -5.55 10.87
C ASN A 137 2.76 -4.99 11.21
N ALA A 138 3.82 -5.53 10.61
CA ALA A 138 5.22 -5.26 10.98
C ALA A 138 5.56 -3.76 11.00
N MET A 139 5.01 -3.00 10.05
CA MET A 139 5.22 -1.56 9.96
C MET A 139 4.56 -0.81 11.12
N THR A 140 3.29 -1.11 11.40
CA THR A 140 2.54 -0.48 12.49
C THR A 140 3.19 -0.80 13.83
N GLU A 141 3.57 -2.06 14.06
CA GLU A 141 4.31 -2.48 15.25
C GLU A 141 5.64 -1.75 15.40
N LYS A 142 6.40 -1.60 14.30
CA LYS A 142 7.66 -0.85 14.30
C LYS A 142 7.45 0.61 14.67
N VAL A 143 6.44 1.28 14.13
CA VAL A 143 6.12 2.67 14.51
C VAL A 143 5.68 2.76 15.97
N LEU A 144 4.80 1.85 16.43
CA LEU A 144 4.35 1.80 17.83
C LEU A 144 5.52 1.59 18.81
N SER A 145 6.53 0.81 18.42
CA SER A 145 7.73 0.59 19.25
C SER A 145 8.60 1.83 19.45
N LEU A 146 8.45 2.86 18.61
CA LEU A 146 9.19 4.13 18.71
C LEU A 146 8.46 5.18 19.54
N LEU A 147 7.21 4.93 19.93
CA LEU A 147 6.36 5.87 20.65
C LEU A 147 6.47 5.64 22.18
N PRO A 148 6.23 6.67 23.00
CA PRO A 148 6.16 6.57 24.46
C PRO A 148 4.81 5.94 24.88
N VAL A 149 4.59 4.71 24.48
CA VAL A 149 3.30 4.01 24.66
C VAL A 149 3.03 3.75 26.14
N LYS A 150 1.78 4.02 26.55
CA LYS A 150 1.31 3.74 27.91
C LYS A 150 1.43 2.25 28.28
N PRO A 151 1.75 1.93 29.54
CA PRO A 151 1.75 0.54 30.00
C PRO A 151 0.38 -0.12 29.82
N GLY A 152 0.37 -1.38 29.39
CA GLY A 152 -0.86 -2.18 29.25
C GLY A 152 -1.62 -1.97 27.93
N VAL A 153 -1.07 -1.20 27.00
CA VAL A 153 -1.59 -1.09 25.63
C VAL A 153 -1.44 -2.43 24.90
N ASP A 154 -2.53 -2.88 24.27
CA ASP A 154 -2.53 -4.01 23.35
C ASP A 154 -2.32 -3.53 21.91
N PHE A 155 -1.14 -3.82 21.36
CA PHE A 155 -0.79 -3.41 20.01
C PHE A 155 -1.67 -4.03 18.92
N GLN A 156 -2.23 -5.22 19.13
CA GLN A 156 -3.12 -5.83 18.15
C GLN A 156 -4.45 -5.09 18.09
N VAL A 157 -4.96 -4.65 19.24
CA VAL A 157 -6.19 -3.83 19.32
C VAL A 157 -5.98 -2.48 18.66
N PHE A 158 -4.86 -1.80 18.93
CA PHE A 158 -4.55 -0.53 18.28
C PHE A 158 -4.34 -0.67 16.77
N THR A 159 -3.66 -1.72 16.33
CA THR A 159 -3.49 -2.01 14.90
C THR A 159 -4.83 -2.24 14.22
N ALA A 160 -5.74 -2.99 14.85
CA ALA A 160 -7.10 -3.16 14.35
C ALA A 160 -7.88 -1.83 14.30
N ALA A 161 -7.75 -0.97 15.32
CA ALA A 161 -8.42 0.34 15.36
C ALA A 161 -7.91 1.30 14.27
N PHE A 162 -6.59 1.39 14.06
CA PHE A 162 -6.02 2.16 12.95
C PHE A 162 -6.43 1.59 11.58
N ARG A 163 -6.52 0.27 11.45
CA ARG A 163 -7.07 -0.37 10.24
C ARG A 163 -8.54 0.01 10.01
N SER A 164 -9.36 0.09 11.07
CA SER A 164 -10.74 0.58 10.96
C SER A 164 -10.80 2.05 10.52
N LEU A 165 -9.91 2.91 11.02
CA LEU A 165 -9.81 4.30 10.53
C LEU A 165 -9.44 4.35 9.05
N TYR A 166 -8.52 3.50 8.62
CA TYR A 166 -8.19 3.38 7.20
C TYR A 166 -9.39 3.01 6.34
N PHE A 167 -10.18 2.01 6.75
CA PHE A 167 -11.39 1.68 6.00
C PHE A 167 -12.41 2.83 5.96
N SER A 168 -12.52 3.61 7.03
CA SER A 168 -13.40 4.79 7.02
C SER A 168 -12.99 5.82 5.95
N THR A 169 -11.70 5.88 5.59
CA THR A 169 -11.23 6.82 4.56
C THR A 169 -11.71 6.49 3.15
N LEU A 170 -12.22 5.28 2.94
CA LEU A 170 -12.80 4.84 1.67
C LEU A 170 -14.24 5.30 1.49
N HIS A 171 -14.90 5.74 2.57
CA HIS A 171 -16.31 6.11 2.63
C HIS A 171 -16.50 7.61 2.88
N ARG A 172 -15.64 8.43 2.27
CA ARG A 172 -15.62 9.89 2.49
C ARG A 172 -16.95 10.55 2.14
N GLU A 173 -17.58 10.13 1.04
CA GLU A 173 -18.87 10.67 0.59
C GLU A 173 -19.97 10.35 1.61
N GLU A 174 -20.01 9.13 2.13
CA GLU A 174 -21.00 8.66 3.10
C GLU A 174 -20.82 9.27 4.50
N ILE A 175 -19.58 9.56 4.89
CA ILE A 175 -19.24 10.25 6.15
C ILE A 175 -19.61 11.75 6.07
N GLY A 176 -19.57 12.32 4.87
CA GLY A 176 -19.87 13.72 4.60
C GLY A 176 -18.60 14.54 4.36
N GLU A 177 -18.44 15.03 3.12
CA GLU A 177 -17.20 15.68 2.67
C GLU A 177 -16.82 16.92 3.48
N GLU A 178 -17.82 17.72 3.91
CA GLU A 178 -17.61 18.99 4.62
C GLU A 178 -16.94 18.82 5.98
N ASN A 179 -17.22 17.71 6.69
CA ASN A 179 -16.73 17.47 8.05
C ASN A 179 -15.71 16.32 8.13
N TYR A 180 -15.36 15.72 7.00
CA TYR A 180 -14.58 14.49 6.95
C TYR A 180 -13.18 14.65 7.58
N ASP A 181 -12.48 15.74 7.25
CA ASP A 181 -11.12 15.97 7.73
C ASP A 181 -11.12 16.16 9.26
N GLU A 182 -12.05 16.94 9.78
CA GLU A 182 -12.24 17.19 11.22
C GLU A 182 -12.66 15.92 11.97
N ALA A 183 -13.57 15.13 11.40
CA ALA A 183 -14.01 13.85 11.97
C ALA A 183 -12.85 12.86 12.05
N LEU A 184 -12.06 12.74 10.97
CA LEU A 184 -10.90 11.86 10.94
C LEU A 184 -9.84 12.32 11.96
N ARG A 185 -9.56 13.62 12.05
CA ARG A 185 -8.62 14.17 13.03
C ARG A 185 -9.09 13.92 14.47
N LEU A 186 -10.38 14.07 14.75
CA LEU A 186 -10.98 13.76 16.06
C LEU A 186 -10.79 12.28 16.44
N LEU A 187 -11.05 11.37 15.49
CA LEU A 187 -10.89 9.94 15.71
C LEU A 187 -9.42 9.55 15.96
N ILE A 188 -8.51 10.09 15.16
CA ILE A 188 -7.06 9.87 15.32
C ILE A 188 -6.61 10.38 16.69
N TYR A 189 -6.99 11.59 17.06
CA TYR A 189 -6.64 12.18 18.36
C TYR A 189 -7.13 11.31 19.53
N GLY A 190 -8.35 10.76 19.42
CA GLY A 190 -8.90 9.85 20.41
C GLY A 190 -8.10 8.56 20.58
N LEU A 191 -7.60 7.97 19.49
CA LEU A 191 -6.70 6.82 19.56
C LEU A 191 -5.34 7.20 20.13
N VAL A 192 -4.73 8.27 19.60
CA VAL A 192 -3.42 8.76 20.04
C VAL A 192 -3.39 9.02 21.55
N THR A 193 -4.43 9.67 22.09
CA THR A 193 -4.52 9.97 23.54
C THR A 193 -4.65 8.71 24.40
N GLN A 194 -5.20 7.62 23.86
CA GLN A 194 -5.23 6.33 24.56
C GLN A 194 -3.89 5.59 24.44
N LEU A 195 -3.12 5.87 23.39
CA LEU A 195 -1.85 5.21 23.09
C LEU A 195 -0.69 5.76 23.93
N ILE A 196 -0.50 7.08 23.96
CA ILE A 196 0.61 7.77 24.65
C ILE A 196 0.11 8.62 25.82
#